data_AF-A0A357KXK8-F1
#
_entry.id   AF-A0A357KXK8-F1
#
_cell.length_a   1.000
_cell.length_b   1.000
_cell.length_c   1.000
_cell.angle_alpha   90.00
_cell.angle_beta   90.00
_cell.angle_gamma   90.00
#
_symmetry.space_group_name_H-M   'P 1'
#
loop_
_entity.id
_entity.type
_entity.pdbx_description
1 polymer ?
#
loop_
_entity_poly.entity_id
_entity_poly.type
_entity_poly.pdbx_seq_one_letter_code
_entity_poly.pdbx_strand_id
1 'polypeptide(L)'
;MALVPNTRPARWPDIPPDRFARLIRSDSPEGCRVALLGLPDDLGVRLNQGRPGACVGPDAFRAALARFGCPFDARSDTALPAVVFDAGDVVPAPADTEPALRETHDRVSQAVLALHRAGLITVCVGGGHDLSFPAIRALASHAGGMVGGVSVDAHLDVRETAGSGMPFRALIDA
;
A
#
# COMPACT_ATOMS: atom_id res chain seq x y z
N MET A 1 9.02 -18.08 2.15
CA MET A 1 8.25 -17.02 2.83
C MET A 1 9.12 -15.78 3.06
N ALA A 2 9.48 -15.10 1.98
CA ALA A 2 9.82 -13.68 1.93
C ALA A 2 9.71 -13.25 0.45
N LEU A 3 8.48 -13.24 -0.08
CA LEU A 3 8.22 -12.88 -1.49
C LEU A 3 8.32 -11.37 -1.73
N VAL A 4 8.23 -10.57 -0.67
CA VAL A 4 8.25 -9.11 -0.74
C VAL A 4 9.23 -8.60 0.32
N PRO A 5 10.22 -7.76 -0.04
CA PRO A 5 11.23 -7.28 0.91
C PRO A 5 10.63 -6.30 1.92
N ASN A 6 11.23 -6.25 3.11
CA ASN A 6 10.86 -5.33 4.19
C ASN A 6 9.42 -5.45 4.70
N THR A 7 8.75 -6.58 4.46
CA THR A 7 7.39 -6.80 4.95
C THR A 7 7.32 -7.77 6.11
N ARG A 8 6.25 -7.63 6.91
CA ARG A 8 5.78 -8.60 7.88
C ARG A 8 4.38 -9.11 7.46
N PRO A 9 3.98 -10.34 7.85
CA PRO A 9 2.65 -10.84 7.54
C PRO A 9 1.52 -9.93 8.01
N ALA A 10 0.46 -9.83 7.21
CA ALA A 10 -0.77 -9.13 7.57
C ALA A 10 -1.47 -9.78 8.77
N ARG A 11 -2.21 -8.99 9.53
CA ARG A 11 -3.14 -9.49 10.54
C ARG A 11 -4.57 -9.37 10.03
N TRP A 12 -5.26 -10.50 10.03
CA TRP A 12 -6.68 -10.59 9.69
C TRP A 12 -7.47 -11.04 10.93
N PRO A 13 -8.65 -10.46 11.20
CA PRO A 13 -9.59 -11.05 12.14
C PRO A 13 -10.22 -12.32 11.55
N ASP A 14 -11.09 -12.98 12.32
CA ASP A 14 -11.91 -14.05 11.79
C ASP A 14 -12.78 -13.57 10.62
N ILE A 15 -12.66 -14.27 9.50
CA ILE A 15 -13.38 -13.92 8.27
C ILE A 15 -14.58 -14.87 8.12
N PRO A 16 -15.83 -14.41 8.05
CA PRO A 16 -16.95 -15.30 7.75
C PRO A 16 -16.78 -15.99 6.37
N PRO A 17 -17.30 -17.22 6.17
CA PRO A 17 -17.05 -18.00 4.95
C PRO A 17 -17.66 -17.37 3.68
N ASP A 18 -18.68 -16.52 3.83
CA ASP A 18 -19.42 -15.86 2.77
C ASP A 18 -18.83 -14.49 2.36
N ARG A 19 -17.62 -14.15 2.83
CA ARG A 19 -17.02 -12.83 2.60
C ARG A 19 -15.98 -12.86 1.52
N PHE A 20 -15.91 -11.75 0.77
CA PHE A 20 -14.90 -11.55 -0.26
C PHE A 20 -13.47 -11.79 0.25
N ALA A 21 -13.18 -11.37 1.48
CA ALA A 21 -11.85 -11.52 2.08
C ALA A 21 -11.39 -12.99 2.20
N ARG A 22 -12.29 -13.99 2.11
CA ARG A 22 -11.89 -15.41 2.03
C ARG A 22 -11.19 -15.78 0.73
N LEU A 23 -11.35 -14.97 -0.32
CA LEU A 23 -10.65 -15.15 -1.59
C LEU A 23 -9.27 -14.48 -1.62
N ILE A 24 -8.88 -13.77 -0.55
CA ILE A 24 -7.58 -13.12 -0.44
C ILE A 24 -6.58 -14.14 0.09
N ARG A 25 -5.51 -14.36 -0.67
CA ARG A 25 -4.44 -15.30 -0.35
C ARG A 25 -3.30 -14.58 0.36
N SER A 26 -2.66 -15.27 1.30
CA SER A 26 -1.43 -14.79 1.97
C SER A 26 -0.28 -15.79 1.88
N ASP A 27 -0.52 -16.96 1.28
CA ASP A 27 0.42 -18.07 1.17
C ASP A 27 1.33 -17.93 -0.06
N SER A 28 0.77 -17.57 -1.22
CA SER A 28 1.50 -17.42 -2.48
C SER A 28 0.79 -16.43 -3.43
N PRO A 29 1.56 -15.63 -4.20
CA PRO A 29 1.04 -14.77 -5.26
C PRO A 29 0.74 -15.51 -6.58
N GLU A 30 1.05 -16.81 -6.68
CA GLU A 30 0.82 -17.58 -7.90
C GLU A 30 -0.66 -17.61 -8.29
N GLY A 31 -0.97 -17.21 -9.53
CA GLY A 31 -2.35 -17.07 -10.02
C GLY A 31 -3.06 -15.79 -9.57
N CYS A 32 -2.44 -14.98 -8.71
CA CYS A 32 -2.96 -13.67 -8.35
C CYS A 32 -2.61 -12.61 -9.41
N ARG A 33 -3.40 -11.55 -9.44
CA ARG A 33 -3.26 -10.40 -10.35
C ARG A 33 -3.09 -9.09 -9.59
N VAL A 34 -3.56 -9.04 -8.35
CA VAL A 34 -3.55 -7.86 -7.48
C VAL A 34 -2.80 -8.18 -6.21
N ALA A 35 -1.95 -7.27 -5.76
CA ALA A 35 -1.30 -7.32 -4.46
C ALA A 35 -1.86 -6.23 -3.55
N LEU A 36 -2.38 -6.59 -2.38
CA LEU A 36 -2.63 -5.65 -1.29
C LEU A 36 -1.34 -5.48 -0.48
N LEU A 37 -0.92 -4.24 -0.24
CA LEU A 37 0.26 -3.92 0.56
C LEU A 37 -0.09 -2.86 1.61
N GLY A 38 0.04 -3.19 2.89
CA GLY A 38 -0.15 -2.21 3.97
C GLY A 38 1.09 -1.38 4.21
N LEU A 39 0.92 -0.08 4.44
CA LEU A 39 1.99 0.87 4.71
C LEU A 39 1.74 1.55 6.07
N PRO A 40 1.93 0.86 7.21
CA PRO A 40 1.51 1.32 8.55
C PRO A 40 2.47 2.37 9.15
N ASP A 41 2.62 3.51 8.49
CA ASP A 41 3.46 4.63 8.94
C ASP A 41 2.69 5.96 8.96
N ASP A 42 2.98 6.82 9.93
CA ASP A 42 2.46 8.19 10.00
C ASP A 42 3.54 9.23 10.32
N LEU A 43 4.82 8.89 10.12
CA LEU A 43 5.92 9.82 10.35
C LEU A 43 5.78 11.06 9.47
N GLY A 44 5.43 10.90 8.20
CA GLY A 44 5.18 12.04 7.32
C GLY A 44 4.06 12.94 7.83
N VAL A 45 2.99 12.36 8.40
CA VAL A 45 1.89 13.14 9.00
C VAL A 45 2.40 13.98 10.17
N ARG A 46 3.22 13.39 11.04
CA ARG A 46 3.80 14.07 12.21
C ARG A 46 4.76 15.19 11.80
N LEU A 47 5.62 14.95 10.81
CA LEU A 47 6.52 15.97 10.27
C LEU A 47 5.75 17.14 9.61
N ASN A 48 4.57 16.86 9.05
CA ASN A 48 3.68 17.87 8.49
C ASN A 48 2.66 18.44 9.50
N GLN A 49 2.90 18.25 10.81
CA GLN A 49 2.07 18.78 11.91
C GLN A 49 0.60 18.27 11.91
N GLY A 50 0.33 17.17 11.23
CA GLY A 50 -0.97 16.50 11.25
C GLY A 50 -1.20 15.69 12.53
N ARG A 51 -2.43 15.21 12.70
CA ARG A 51 -2.76 14.31 13.83
C ARG A 51 -2.26 12.89 13.54
N PRO A 52 -1.46 12.27 14.43
CA PRO A 52 -1.04 10.87 14.29
C PRO A 52 -2.25 9.92 14.27
N GLY A 53 -2.05 8.72 13.71
CA GLY A 53 -3.03 7.65 13.66
C GLY A 53 -3.18 6.97 12.31
N ALA A 54 -2.61 7.52 11.23
CA ALA A 54 -2.68 6.90 9.92
C ALA A 54 -1.97 5.52 9.90
N CYS A 55 -0.98 5.30 10.77
CA CYS A 55 -0.26 4.04 10.91
C CYS A 55 -1.16 2.82 11.25
N VAL A 56 -2.34 3.03 11.86
CA VAL A 56 -3.30 1.93 12.13
C VAL A 56 -4.24 1.65 10.95
N GLY A 57 -4.16 2.45 9.88
CA GLY A 57 -4.99 2.36 8.68
C GLY A 57 -5.02 0.98 8.03
N PRO A 58 -3.87 0.30 7.81
CA PRO A 58 -3.86 -1.03 7.20
C PRO A 58 -4.62 -2.09 8.02
N ASP A 59 -4.42 -2.10 9.34
CA ASP A 59 -5.11 -3.04 10.24
C ASP A 59 -6.63 -2.74 10.28
N ALA A 60 -7.01 -1.46 10.32
CA ALA A 60 -8.42 -1.04 10.29
C ALA A 60 -9.11 -1.38 8.95
N PHE A 61 -8.41 -1.20 7.83
CA PHE A 61 -8.89 -1.56 6.50
C PHE A 61 -9.16 -3.07 6.39
N ARG A 62 -8.23 -3.92 6.85
CA ARG A 62 -8.42 -5.37 6.84
C ARG A 62 -9.59 -5.80 7.74
N ALA A 63 -9.71 -5.19 8.93
CA ALA A 63 -10.82 -5.45 9.83
C ALA A 63 -12.19 -5.10 9.23
N ALA A 64 -12.25 -3.99 8.49
CA ALA A 64 -13.43 -3.62 7.71
C ALA A 64 -13.67 -4.61 6.56
N LEU A 65 -12.65 -4.85 5.72
CA LEU A 65 -12.73 -5.69 4.52
C LEU A 65 -13.12 -7.15 4.84
N ALA A 66 -12.75 -7.66 6.02
CA ALA A 66 -13.19 -8.97 6.51
C ALA A 66 -14.71 -9.11 6.60
N ARG A 67 -15.46 -8.00 6.64
CA ARG A 67 -16.92 -7.94 6.78
C ARG A 67 -17.64 -7.47 5.51
N PHE A 68 -16.91 -6.88 4.56
CA PHE A 68 -17.47 -6.33 3.33
C PHE A 68 -17.37 -7.30 2.14
N GLY A 69 -18.29 -7.12 1.19
CA GLY A 69 -18.31 -7.85 -0.07
C GLY A 69 -18.78 -9.29 0.04
N CYS A 70 -19.38 -9.77 -1.05
CA CYS A 70 -19.71 -11.17 -1.27
C CYS A 70 -18.73 -11.72 -2.32
N PRO A 71 -18.25 -12.97 -2.22
CA PRO A 71 -17.40 -13.61 -3.23
C PRO A 71 -18.18 -14.00 -4.50
N PHE A 72 -19.14 -13.16 -4.91
CA PHE A 72 -20.08 -13.43 -5.99
C PHE A 72 -20.43 -12.14 -6.73
N ASP A 73 -20.39 -12.20 -8.07
CA ASP A 73 -20.86 -11.13 -8.93
C ASP A 73 -22.27 -11.44 -9.44
N ALA A 74 -23.25 -10.71 -8.91
CA ALA A 74 -24.66 -10.86 -9.28
C ALA A 74 -24.97 -10.46 -10.73
N ARG A 75 -24.09 -9.69 -11.40
CA ARG A 75 -24.31 -9.31 -12.80
C ARG A 75 -23.95 -10.43 -13.76
N SER A 76 -22.89 -11.17 -13.45
CA SER A 76 -22.42 -12.30 -14.25
C SER A 76 -22.92 -13.65 -13.74
N ASP A 77 -23.57 -13.69 -12.58
CA ASP A 77 -24.05 -14.91 -11.90
C ASP A 77 -22.92 -15.91 -11.62
N THR A 78 -21.73 -15.40 -11.24
CA THR A 78 -20.53 -16.21 -11.02
C THR A 78 -19.78 -15.87 -9.73
N ALA A 79 -19.08 -16.85 -9.18
CA ALA A 79 -18.16 -16.65 -8.07
C ALA A 79 -16.94 -15.81 -8.51
N LEU A 80 -16.50 -14.92 -7.64
CA LEU A 80 -15.28 -14.13 -7.89
C LEU A 80 -14.04 -15.04 -7.76
N PRO A 81 -13.03 -14.86 -8.62
CA PRO A 81 -11.81 -15.65 -8.55
C PRO A 81 -10.87 -15.15 -7.44
N ALA A 82 -10.08 -16.05 -6.85
CA ALA A 82 -9.09 -15.74 -5.83
C ALA A 82 -7.81 -15.11 -6.44
N VAL A 83 -7.94 -13.88 -6.94
CA VAL A 83 -6.87 -13.17 -7.68
C VAL A 83 -6.11 -12.14 -6.83
N VAL A 84 -6.39 -12.06 -5.53
CA VAL A 84 -5.78 -11.07 -4.63
C VAL A 84 -4.81 -11.74 -3.69
N PHE A 85 -3.58 -11.22 -3.63
CA PHE A 85 -2.55 -11.60 -2.68
C PHE A 85 -2.35 -10.47 -1.67
N ASP A 86 -2.45 -10.75 -0.36
CA ASP A 86 -2.05 -9.82 0.69
C ASP A 86 -0.56 -10.02 1.00
N ALA A 87 0.24 -9.04 0.57
CA ALA A 87 1.69 -9.00 0.73
C ALA A 87 2.15 -8.66 2.15
N GLY A 88 1.21 -8.41 3.07
CA GLY A 88 1.50 -7.99 4.43
C GLY A 88 1.70 -6.48 4.53
N ASP A 89 2.51 -6.09 5.51
CA ASP A 89 2.79 -4.69 5.81
C ASP A 89 4.27 -4.39 5.68
N VAL A 90 4.64 -3.28 5.04
CA VAL A 90 6.00 -2.76 5.11
C VAL A 90 6.34 -2.38 6.56
N VAL A 91 7.53 -2.75 7.01
CA VAL A 91 8.05 -2.39 8.34
C VAL A 91 8.74 -1.02 8.24
N PRO A 92 8.20 0.04 8.88
CA PRO A 92 8.82 1.37 8.85
C PRO A 92 10.18 1.39 9.57
N ALA A 93 10.99 2.40 9.27
CA ALA A 93 12.23 2.63 10.01
C ALA A 93 11.91 3.03 11.47
N PRO A 94 12.66 2.54 12.47
CA PRO A 94 12.33 2.73 13.89
C PRO A 94 12.84 4.06 14.45
N ALA A 95 12.51 5.18 13.82
CA ALA A 95 12.91 6.51 14.29
C ALA A 95 12.00 7.61 13.74
N ASP A 96 11.97 8.76 14.43
CA ASP A 96 11.11 9.89 14.11
C ASP A 96 11.89 11.04 13.47
N THR A 97 12.67 10.73 12.43
CA THR A 97 13.58 11.67 11.78
C THR A 97 13.40 11.65 10.27
N GLU A 98 13.78 12.73 9.58
CA GLU A 98 13.74 12.76 8.12
C GLU A 98 14.57 11.62 7.45
N PRO A 99 15.77 11.24 7.95
CA PRO A 99 16.45 10.03 7.48
C PRO A 99 15.61 8.75 7.62
N ALA A 100 14.86 8.60 8.72
CA ALA A 100 13.99 7.44 8.92
C ALA A 100 12.78 7.44 7.96
N LEU A 101 12.25 8.62 7.63
CA LEU A 101 11.25 8.79 6.57
C LEU A 101 11.80 8.30 5.22
N ARG A 102 13.00 8.75 4.85
CA ARG A 102 13.67 8.34 3.60
C ARG A 102 13.93 6.84 3.55
N GLU A 103 14.40 6.25 4.66
CA GLU A 103 14.58 4.80 4.72
C GLU A 103 13.25 4.04 4.59
N THR A 104 12.19 4.53 5.22
CA THR A 104 10.84 3.97 5.04
C THR A 104 10.40 4.07 3.58
N HIS A 105 10.66 5.20 2.92
CA HIS A 105 10.38 5.38 1.49
C HIS A 105 11.15 4.37 0.62
N ASP A 106 12.42 4.11 0.92
CA ASP A 106 13.20 3.09 0.20
C ASP A 106 12.65 1.68 0.41
N ARG A 107 12.24 1.34 1.63
CA ARG A 107 11.60 0.04 1.94
C ARG A 107 10.28 -0.13 1.18
N VAL A 108 9.45 0.92 1.10
CA VAL A 108 8.21 0.91 0.30
C VAL A 108 8.51 0.75 -1.18
N SER A 109 9.47 1.50 -1.74
CA SER A 109 9.83 1.36 -3.14
C SER A 109 10.32 -0.05 -3.49
N GLN A 110 11.13 -0.66 -2.62
CA GLN A 110 11.61 -2.03 -2.81
C GLN A 110 10.46 -3.05 -2.79
N ALA A 111 9.51 -2.91 -1.86
CA ALA A 111 8.35 -3.79 -1.76
C ALA A 111 7.44 -3.67 -3.00
N VAL A 112 7.09 -2.44 -3.39
CA VAL A 112 6.24 -2.17 -4.56
C VAL A 112 6.91 -2.63 -5.87
N LEU A 113 8.21 -2.40 -6.02
CA LEU A 113 8.98 -2.87 -7.18
C LEU A 113 9.00 -4.40 -7.28
N ALA A 114 9.14 -5.11 -6.15
CA ALA A 114 9.10 -6.56 -6.14
C ALA A 114 7.75 -7.10 -6.60
N LEU A 115 6.65 -6.49 -6.15
CA LEU A 115 5.28 -6.85 -6.56
C LEU A 115 5.03 -6.62 -8.05
N HIS A 116 5.48 -5.48 -8.58
CA HIS A 116 5.35 -5.20 -10.01
C HIS A 116 6.22 -6.13 -10.87
N ARG A 117 7.44 -6.46 -10.44
CA ARG A 117 8.29 -7.47 -11.10
C ARG A 117 7.66 -8.86 -11.10
N ALA A 118 6.81 -9.17 -10.12
CA ALA A 118 6.01 -10.40 -10.09
C ALA A 118 4.75 -10.33 -10.99
N GLY A 119 4.55 -9.24 -11.74
CA GLY A 119 3.41 -9.05 -12.65
C GLY A 119 2.12 -8.62 -11.94
N LEU A 120 2.19 -8.19 -10.69
CA LEU A 120 1.03 -7.81 -9.90
C LEU A 120 0.73 -6.31 -10.00
N ILE A 121 -0.56 -5.98 -10.00
CA ILE A 121 -1.05 -4.62 -9.78
C ILE A 121 -1.07 -4.37 -8.27
N THR A 122 -0.33 -3.37 -7.80
CA THR A 122 -0.21 -3.09 -6.37
C THR A 122 -1.29 -2.11 -5.91
N VAL A 123 -2.03 -2.47 -4.88
CA VAL A 123 -2.96 -1.61 -4.14
C VAL A 123 -2.35 -1.36 -2.77
N CYS A 124 -1.82 -0.16 -2.58
CA CYS A 124 -1.26 0.26 -1.30
C CYS A 124 -2.36 0.76 -0.38
N VAL A 125 -2.41 0.24 0.85
CA VAL A 125 -3.29 0.72 1.90
C VAL A 125 -2.42 1.47 2.90
N GLY A 126 -2.58 2.79 2.90
CA GLY A 126 -1.69 3.68 3.61
C GLY A 126 -1.93 3.77 5.11
N GLY A 127 -0.89 4.27 5.75
CA GLY A 127 -0.97 5.48 6.54
C GLY A 127 -0.67 6.73 5.71
N GLY A 128 0.33 7.52 6.10
CA GLY A 128 0.59 8.88 5.59
C GLY A 128 0.71 9.03 4.07
N HIS A 129 0.29 10.19 3.55
CA HIS A 129 0.25 10.44 2.11
C HIS A 129 1.64 10.61 1.46
N ASP A 130 2.68 10.85 2.26
CA ASP A 130 4.08 10.83 1.80
C ASP A 130 4.46 9.49 1.15
N LEU A 131 3.82 8.39 1.55
CA LEU A 131 4.07 7.04 1.05
C LEU A 131 3.61 6.84 -0.41
N SER A 132 2.83 7.79 -0.98
CA SER A 132 2.55 7.84 -2.41
C SER A 132 3.82 8.07 -3.23
N PHE A 133 4.76 8.90 -2.75
CA PHE A 133 6.02 9.15 -3.45
C PHE A 133 6.82 7.87 -3.72
N PRO A 134 7.21 7.07 -2.71
CA PRO A 134 7.99 5.87 -2.95
C PRO A 134 7.23 4.79 -3.74
N ALA A 135 5.91 4.70 -3.61
CA ALA A 135 5.10 3.76 -4.38
C ALA A 135 5.09 4.11 -5.88
N ILE A 136 4.85 5.39 -6.21
CA ILE A 136 4.83 5.87 -7.61
C ILE A 136 6.25 5.87 -8.20
N ARG A 137 7.27 6.23 -7.42
CA ARG A 137 8.69 6.11 -7.83
C ARG A 137 9.04 4.68 -8.27
N ALA A 138 8.58 3.67 -7.53
CA ALA A 138 8.79 2.27 -7.89
C ALA A 138 8.04 1.86 -9.15
N LEU A 139 6.79 2.33 -9.33
CA LEU A 139 6.01 2.11 -10.55
C LEU A 139 6.70 2.72 -11.78
N ALA A 140 7.14 3.98 -11.69
CA ALA A 140 7.85 4.66 -12.77
C ALA A 140 9.14 3.93 -13.14
N SER A 141 9.92 3.51 -12.13
CA SER A 141 11.12 2.69 -12.34
C SER A 141 10.83 1.36 -13.03
N HIS A 142 9.73 0.68 -12.67
CA HIS A 142 9.33 -0.57 -13.31
C HIS A 142 8.84 -0.36 -14.75
N ALA A 143 8.08 0.71 -15.01
CA ALA A 143 7.56 1.04 -16.33
C ALA A 143 8.66 1.49 -17.31
N GLY A 144 9.83 1.92 -16.79
CA GLY A 144 10.94 2.39 -17.61
C GLY A 144 10.67 3.72 -18.31
N GLY A 145 9.75 4.53 -17.80
CA GLY A 145 9.34 5.78 -18.43
C GLY A 145 8.30 6.59 -17.65
N MET A 146 7.68 7.56 -18.32
CA MET A 146 6.66 8.42 -17.73
C MET A 146 5.41 7.64 -17.31
N VAL A 147 4.91 7.96 -16.12
CA VAL A 147 3.64 7.43 -15.60
C VAL A 147 2.63 8.57 -15.46
N GLY A 148 1.38 8.31 -15.86
CA GLY A 148 0.26 9.21 -15.61
C GLY A 148 -0.47 8.83 -14.33
N GLY A 149 -1.12 9.79 -13.68
CA GLY A 149 -1.90 9.55 -12.48
C GLY A 149 -2.92 10.64 -12.21
N VAL A 150 -3.86 10.34 -11.31
CA VAL A 150 -4.85 11.29 -10.79
C VAL A 150 -4.75 11.27 -9.28
N SER A 151 -4.56 12.45 -8.68
CA SER A 151 -4.67 12.63 -7.23
C SER A 151 -6.09 13.08 -6.89
N VAL A 152 -6.73 12.39 -5.94
CA VAL A 152 -8.03 12.76 -5.39
C VAL A 152 -7.83 13.12 -3.94
N ASP A 153 -7.54 14.39 -3.70
CA ASP A 153 -7.29 14.94 -2.37
C ASP A 153 -7.83 16.38 -2.31
N ALA A 154 -8.20 16.83 -1.12
CA ALA A 154 -8.51 18.23 -0.87
C ALA A 154 -7.25 19.12 -0.94
N HIS A 155 -6.06 18.53 -0.79
CA HIS A 155 -4.77 19.21 -0.85
C HIS A 155 -3.99 18.84 -2.10
N LEU A 156 -3.13 19.76 -2.56
CA LEU A 156 -2.27 19.50 -3.72
C LEU A 156 -1.04 18.64 -3.39
N ASP A 157 -0.60 18.64 -2.13
CA ASP A 157 0.54 17.86 -1.62
C ASP A 157 1.85 18.04 -2.41
N VAL A 158 2.17 19.31 -2.68
CA VAL A 158 3.37 19.81 -3.38
C VAL A 158 4.29 20.67 -2.50
N ARG A 159 4.33 20.44 -1.18
CA ARG A 159 5.23 21.16 -0.26
C ARG A 159 6.69 20.73 -0.45
N GLU A 160 7.63 21.64 -0.20
CA GLU A 160 9.07 21.35 -0.27
C GLU A 160 9.60 20.62 0.96
N THR A 161 8.96 20.81 2.11
CA THR A 161 9.37 20.23 3.39
C THR A 161 8.99 18.76 3.50
N ALA A 162 9.88 17.94 4.07
CA ALA A 162 9.61 16.53 4.33
C ALA A 162 8.35 16.33 5.20
N GLY A 163 7.45 15.43 4.77
CA GLY A 163 6.19 15.15 5.46
C GLY A 163 5.08 14.67 4.54
N SER A 164 3.87 14.50 5.05
CA SER A 164 2.74 13.96 4.26
C SER A 164 2.32 14.85 3.09
N GLY A 165 2.71 16.13 3.11
CA GLY A 165 2.34 17.11 2.08
C GLY A 165 3.38 17.31 0.97
N MET A 166 4.47 16.53 0.91
CA MET A 166 5.48 16.60 -0.17
C MET A 166 5.37 15.61 -1.35
N PRO A 167 4.52 14.56 -1.36
CA PRO A 167 4.72 13.43 -2.27
C PRO A 167 4.75 13.84 -3.74
N PHE A 168 3.87 14.75 -4.18
CA PHE A 168 3.82 15.15 -5.59
C PHE A 168 4.91 16.14 -5.97
N ARG A 169 5.40 16.97 -5.04
CA ARG A 169 6.58 17.80 -5.31
C ARG A 169 7.80 16.92 -5.55
N ALA A 170 8.01 15.92 -4.71
CA ALA A 170 9.11 14.99 -4.88
C ALA A 170 9.01 14.13 -6.14
N LEU A 171 7.80 13.83 -6.62
CA LEU A 171 7.62 13.16 -7.92
C LEU A 171 7.94 14.06 -9.12
N ILE A 172 7.59 15.35 -9.02
CA ILE A 172 7.84 16.33 -10.09
C ILE A 172 9.34 16.65 -10.20
N ASP A 173 10.03 16.70 -9.06
CA ASP A 173 11.46 17.06 -8.98
C ASP A 173 12.40 15.86 -9.24
N ALA A 174 11.88 14.63 -9.36
CA ALA A 174 12.65 13.39 -9.48
C ALA A 174 13.17 13.07 -10.89
#